data_AF-A0A4R1XC08-F1
#
_entry.id   AF-A0A4R1XC08-F1
#
_cell.length_a   1.000
_cell.length_b   1.000
_cell.length_c   1.000
_cell.angle_alpha   90.00
_cell.angle_beta   90.00
_cell.angle_gamma   90.00
#
_symmetry.space_group_name_H-M   'P 1'
#
loop_
_entity.id
_entity.type
_entity.pdbx_description
1 polymer ?
#
loop_
_entity_poly.entity_id
_entity_poly.type
_entity_poly.pdbx_seq_one_letter_code
_entity_poly.pdbx_strand_id
1 'polypeptide(L)'
;MLGGNNNYMYVPTPTTWVDALGLSSCPVLKAPNPRHYADKVTQKSTAKDKNTVINRKVVDINSDVNAIRSGLAAKIGNTFSLKNGRTYGEHDCILYPISGSGFYNLTRGEYKALDHFNVLGEQKGEDILNKAGYDKAVIEKGKEIWKIVK
;
A
#
# COMPACT_ATOMS: atom_id res chain seq x y z
N MET A 1 31.67 -38.44 -17.47
CA MET A 1 31.20 -37.27 -18.24
C MET A 1 31.08 -36.10 -17.29
N LEU A 2 31.49 -34.93 -17.77
CA LEU A 2 31.91 -33.75 -17.03
C LEU A 2 30.83 -33.19 -16.08
N GLY A 3 31.27 -32.82 -14.87
CA GLY A 3 30.46 -32.08 -13.91
C GLY A 3 30.18 -30.66 -14.40
N GLY A 4 28.91 -30.27 -14.35
CA GLY A 4 28.49 -28.89 -14.49
C GLY A 4 28.50 -28.22 -13.12
N ASN A 5 29.60 -27.54 -12.80
CA ASN A 5 29.60 -26.56 -11.70
C ASN A 5 28.63 -25.44 -12.08
N ASN A 6 27.54 -25.32 -11.34
CA ASN A 6 26.66 -24.16 -11.42
C ASN A 6 27.41 -22.98 -10.81
N ASN A 7 28.24 -22.33 -11.62
CA ASN A 7 28.95 -21.13 -11.24
C ASN A 7 27.91 -19.99 -11.16
N TYR A 8 27.28 -19.83 -9.99
CA TYR A 8 26.44 -18.67 -9.72
C TYR A 8 27.35 -17.45 -9.64
N MET A 9 27.51 -16.77 -10.78
CA MET A 9 28.22 -15.50 -10.86
C MET A 9 27.44 -14.48 -10.06
N TYR A 10 27.97 -14.09 -8.90
CA TYR A 10 27.43 -12.99 -8.10
C TYR A 10 27.66 -11.70 -8.89
N VAL A 11 26.64 -11.23 -9.61
CA VAL A 11 26.75 -9.97 -10.36
C VAL A 11 26.59 -8.82 -9.36
N PRO A 12 27.58 -7.92 -9.21
CA PRO A 12 27.44 -6.75 -8.38
C PRO A 12 26.53 -5.75 -9.10
N THR A 13 25.27 -5.64 -8.61
CA THR A 13 24.24 -4.60 -8.83
C THR A 13 24.36 -3.68 -10.07
N PRO A 14 23.23 -3.49 -10.78
CA PRO A 14 22.48 -2.26 -10.51
C PRO A 14 20.96 -2.50 -10.40
N THR A 15 20.38 -2.09 -9.27
CA THR A 15 19.00 -1.56 -9.09
C THR A 15 17.78 -2.30 -9.70
N THR A 16 17.95 -3.48 -10.28
CA THR A 16 16.90 -4.20 -10.99
C THR A 16 16.81 -5.61 -10.46
N TRP A 17 15.62 -5.97 -9.98
CA TRP A 17 15.27 -7.34 -9.62
C TRP A 17 15.07 -8.13 -10.91
N VAL A 18 16.16 -8.51 -11.57
CA VAL A 18 16.10 -9.43 -12.72
C VAL A 18 15.83 -10.82 -12.14
N ASP A 19 14.65 -11.38 -12.38
CA ASP A 19 14.43 -12.79 -12.08
C ASP A 19 15.36 -13.67 -12.94
N ALA A 20 15.70 -14.86 -12.45
CA ALA A 20 16.64 -15.76 -13.12
C ALA A 20 16.14 -16.28 -14.49
N LEU A 21 14.88 -16.02 -14.86
CA LEU A 21 14.25 -16.40 -16.12
C LEU A 21 14.03 -15.20 -17.07
N GLY A 22 14.38 -13.97 -16.67
CA GLY A 22 14.18 -12.74 -17.44
C GLY A 22 12.71 -12.33 -17.66
N LEU A 23 11.76 -12.84 -16.89
CA LEU A 23 10.31 -12.69 -17.16
C LEU A 23 9.65 -11.45 -16.54
N SER A 24 10.31 -10.76 -15.63
CA SER A 24 9.78 -9.58 -14.93
C SER A 24 10.84 -8.50 -14.74
N SER A 25 11.20 -7.80 -15.83
CA SER A 25 12.05 -6.61 -15.72
C SER A 25 11.18 -5.37 -15.52
N CYS A 26 10.77 -5.10 -14.28
CA CYS A 26 10.35 -3.74 -13.93
C CYS A 26 11.60 -2.86 -13.84
N PRO A 27 11.91 -2.02 -14.84
CA PRO A 27 13.18 -1.29 -14.86
C PRO A 27 13.29 -0.32 -13.67
N VAL A 28 12.16 0.21 -13.22
CA VAL A 28 12.05 1.02 -12.00
C VAL A 28 10.69 0.79 -11.34
N LEU A 29 10.70 0.29 -10.10
CA LEU A 29 9.49 0.22 -9.27
C LEU A 29 9.01 1.63 -8.93
N LYS A 30 7.74 1.93 -9.16
CA LYS A 30 7.10 3.20 -8.85
C LYS A 30 6.50 3.16 -7.44
N ALA A 31 6.48 4.33 -6.80
CA ALA A 31 5.83 4.51 -5.50
C ALA A 31 4.31 4.25 -5.60
N PRO A 32 3.64 3.97 -4.47
CA PRO A 32 2.18 3.82 -4.45
C PRO A 32 1.46 5.04 -5.01
N ASN A 33 0.42 4.77 -5.81
CA ASN A 33 -0.46 5.81 -6.32
C ASN A 33 -1.13 6.58 -5.16
N PRO A 34 -1.32 7.91 -5.28
CA PRO A 34 -1.93 8.73 -4.22
C PRO A 34 -3.31 8.28 -3.75
N ARG A 35 -4.02 7.47 -4.53
CA ARG A 35 -5.29 6.84 -4.13
C ARG A 35 -5.19 5.94 -2.90
N HIS A 36 -3.97 5.52 -2.55
CA HIS A 36 -3.68 4.76 -1.34
C HIS A 36 -3.40 5.66 -0.13
N TYR A 37 -3.35 6.99 -0.27
CA TYR A 37 -3.16 7.87 0.87
C TYR A 37 -4.50 8.12 1.55
N ALA A 38 -4.57 7.88 2.85
CA ALA A 38 -5.81 7.94 3.61
C ALA A 38 -6.50 9.33 3.50
N ASP A 39 -5.72 10.40 3.47
CA ASP A 39 -6.20 11.79 3.34
C ASP A 39 -6.58 12.19 1.89
N LYS A 40 -6.34 11.30 0.92
CA LYS A 40 -6.70 11.48 -0.51
C LYS A 40 -7.85 10.59 -0.95
N VAL A 41 -8.41 9.81 -0.04
CA VAL A 41 -9.61 9.00 -0.31
C VAL A 41 -10.80 9.94 -0.46
N THR A 42 -11.47 9.92 -1.62
CA THR A 42 -12.63 10.77 -1.91
C THR A 42 -13.75 9.92 -2.50
N GLN A 43 -14.94 10.50 -2.67
CA GLN A 43 -16.07 9.80 -3.28
C GLN A 43 -15.81 9.33 -4.73
N LYS A 44 -14.80 9.90 -5.41
CA LYS A 44 -14.34 9.44 -6.74
C LYS A 44 -13.40 8.23 -6.67
N SER A 45 -12.92 7.87 -5.49
CA SER A 45 -12.06 6.71 -5.29
C SER A 45 -12.84 5.41 -5.45
N THR A 46 -12.24 4.46 -6.18
CA THR A 46 -12.80 3.12 -6.34
C THR A 46 -12.59 2.30 -5.08
N ALA A 47 -13.68 1.99 -4.37
CA ALA A 47 -13.64 1.08 -3.24
C ALA A 47 -13.59 -0.38 -3.72
N LYS A 48 -12.66 -1.16 -3.17
CA LYS A 48 -12.60 -2.62 -3.30
C LYS A 48 -13.15 -3.28 -2.04
N ASP A 49 -13.21 -4.62 -2.02
CA ASP A 49 -13.67 -5.35 -0.82
C ASP A 49 -12.69 -5.23 0.34
N LYS A 50 -11.39 -5.19 0.02
CA LYS A 50 -10.30 -4.88 0.94
C LYS A 50 -9.47 -3.74 0.36
N ASN A 51 -9.24 -2.71 1.16
CA ASN A 51 -8.50 -1.51 0.79
C ASN A 51 -7.43 -1.23 1.84
N THR A 52 -6.18 -1.07 1.42
CA THR A 52 -5.12 -0.63 2.31
C THR A 52 -4.81 0.83 2.03
N VAL A 53 -4.90 1.66 3.06
CA VAL A 53 -4.56 3.09 3.01
C VAL A 53 -3.35 3.42 3.88
N ILE A 54 -2.62 4.46 3.52
CA ILE A 54 -1.36 4.89 4.12
C ILE A 54 -1.58 6.20 4.85
N ASN A 55 -1.17 6.26 6.12
CA ASN A 55 -0.99 7.51 6.85
C ASN A 55 0.37 8.13 6.51
N ARG A 56 0.40 8.99 5.50
CA ARG A 56 1.62 9.68 5.05
C ARG A 56 2.15 10.74 6.05
N LYS A 57 1.48 11.00 7.17
CA LYS A 57 2.04 11.82 8.27
C LYS A 57 3.12 11.08 9.07
N VAL A 58 3.05 9.75 9.11
CA VAL A 58 3.97 8.89 9.90
C VAL A 58 4.77 7.91 9.05
N VAL A 59 4.35 7.69 7.80
CA VAL A 59 5.04 6.82 6.84
C VAL A 59 5.89 7.67 5.90
N ASP A 60 7.20 7.52 5.97
CA ASP A 60 8.12 7.97 4.92
C ASP A 60 8.11 6.97 3.75
N ILE A 61 7.19 7.18 2.82
CA ILE A 61 6.99 6.33 1.64
C ILE A 61 8.23 6.35 0.75
N ASN A 62 8.94 7.47 0.65
CA ASN A 62 10.12 7.59 -0.21
C ASN A 62 11.27 6.74 0.33
N SER A 63 11.47 6.76 1.65
CA SER A 63 12.45 5.88 2.31
C SER A 63 12.11 4.40 2.07
N ASP A 64 10.84 4.01 2.23
CA ASP A 64 10.41 2.62 1.98
C ASP A 64 10.65 2.21 0.51
N VAL A 65 10.26 3.06 -0.45
CA VAL A 65 10.46 2.80 -1.89
C VAL A 65 11.94 2.71 -2.24
N ASN A 66 12.78 3.58 -1.67
CA ASN A 66 14.22 3.55 -1.89
C ASN A 66 14.84 2.27 -1.32
N ALA A 67 14.45 1.86 -0.11
CA ALA A 67 14.92 0.60 0.48
C ALA A 67 14.55 -0.61 -0.40
N ILE A 68 13.35 -0.64 -0.97
CA ILE A 68 12.93 -1.68 -1.92
C ILE A 68 13.80 -1.68 -3.18
N ARG A 69 14.04 -0.50 -3.78
CA ARG A 69 14.85 -0.35 -4.99
C ARG A 69 16.33 -0.68 -4.77
N SER A 70 16.85 -0.41 -3.58
CA SER A 70 18.23 -0.71 -3.20
C SER A 70 18.44 -2.17 -2.75
N GLY A 71 17.42 -3.03 -2.85
CA GLY A 71 17.55 -4.45 -2.47
C GLY A 71 17.58 -4.70 -0.96
N LEU A 72 17.18 -3.71 -0.14
CA LEU A 72 17.18 -3.82 1.32
C LEU A 72 15.91 -4.49 1.88
N ALA A 73 14.91 -4.70 1.04
CA ALA A 73 13.69 -5.44 1.35
C ALA A 73 13.83 -6.91 0.93
N ALA A 74 13.29 -7.83 1.74
CA ALA A 74 13.17 -9.22 1.35
C ALA A 74 12.05 -9.36 0.30
N LYS A 75 12.36 -9.90 -0.88
CA LYS A 75 11.38 -10.17 -1.93
C LYS A 75 10.88 -11.61 -1.80
N ILE A 76 9.58 -11.79 -1.60
CA ILE A 76 8.91 -13.11 -1.53
C ILE A 76 7.74 -13.08 -2.53
N GLY A 77 7.89 -13.79 -3.64
CA GLY A 77 6.96 -13.68 -4.78
C GLY A 77 6.86 -12.23 -5.29
N ASN A 78 5.63 -11.69 -5.34
CA ASN A 78 5.34 -10.30 -5.74
C ASN A 78 5.26 -9.33 -4.54
N THR A 79 5.82 -9.70 -3.39
CA THR A 79 5.80 -8.87 -2.18
C THR A 79 7.20 -8.50 -1.71
N PHE A 80 7.29 -7.34 -1.08
CA PHE A 80 8.49 -6.77 -0.50
C PHE A 80 8.25 -6.54 0.98
N SER A 81 9.01 -7.23 1.83
CA SER A 81 9.00 -7.06 3.29
C SER A 81 10.20 -6.24 3.73
N LEU A 82 9.96 -5.07 4.31
CA LEU A 82 10.99 -4.19 4.84
C LEU A 82 11.33 -4.56 6.30
N LYS A 83 12.55 -4.21 6.73
CA LYS A 83 12.99 -4.37 8.12
C LYS A 83 12.17 -3.59 9.14
N ASN A 84 11.50 -2.51 8.71
CA ASN A 84 10.59 -1.73 9.56
C ASN A 84 9.20 -2.39 9.73
N GLY A 85 8.99 -3.59 9.21
CA GLY A 85 7.75 -4.36 9.33
C GLY A 85 6.67 -4.00 8.31
N ARG A 86 6.93 -3.04 7.41
CA ARG A 86 6.00 -2.73 6.30
C ARG A 86 6.16 -3.71 5.16
N THR A 87 5.04 -4.07 4.57
CA THR A 87 4.96 -4.94 3.41
C THR A 87 4.24 -4.24 2.28
N TYR A 88 4.85 -4.29 1.09
CA TYR A 88 4.28 -3.81 -0.15
C TYR A 88 4.11 -4.97 -1.12
N GLY A 89 3.06 -4.92 -1.93
CA GLY A 89 2.95 -5.72 -3.14
C GLY A 89 3.35 -4.91 -4.35
N GLU A 90 3.48 -5.59 -5.48
CA GLU A 90 3.79 -4.97 -6.76
C GLU A 90 2.85 -5.49 -7.85
N HIS A 91 2.36 -4.57 -8.66
CA HIS A 91 1.56 -4.85 -9.85
C HIS A 91 1.87 -3.77 -10.90
N ASP A 92 2.17 -4.19 -12.13
CA ASP A 92 2.56 -3.30 -13.24
C ASP A 92 3.67 -2.31 -12.87
N CYS A 93 4.68 -2.78 -12.12
CA CYS A 93 5.78 -1.99 -11.61
C CYS A 93 5.36 -0.86 -10.66
N ILE A 94 4.16 -0.90 -10.11
CA ILE A 94 3.66 0.06 -9.12
C ILE A 94 3.50 -0.66 -7.78
N LEU A 95 4.13 -0.13 -6.75
CA LEU A 95 4.00 -0.65 -5.39
C LEU A 95 2.60 -0.34 -4.84
N TYR A 96 2.03 -1.24 -4.07
CA TYR A 96 0.82 -0.98 -3.29
C TYR A 96 1.01 -1.46 -1.85
N PRO A 97 0.47 -0.74 -0.85
CA PRO A 97 0.61 -1.14 0.54
C PRO A 97 -0.19 -2.42 0.80
N ILE A 98 0.37 -3.32 1.63
CA ILE A 98 -0.32 -4.53 2.11
C ILE A 98 -0.54 -4.46 3.62
N SER A 99 0.52 -4.20 4.39
CA SER A 99 0.47 -4.19 5.86
C SER A 99 1.67 -3.47 6.48
N GLY A 100 1.57 -3.12 7.75
CA GLY A 100 2.65 -2.51 8.53
C GLY A 100 2.22 -1.24 9.25
N SER A 101 3.12 -0.71 10.09
CA SER A 101 2.86 0.49 10.88
C SER A 101 2.52 1.70 9.99
N GLY A 102 1.40 2.36 10.28
CA GLY A 102 0.86 3.47 9.50
C GLY A 102 0.04 3.05 8.27
N PHE A 103 -0.17 1.76 8.03
CA PHE A 103 -1.13 1.27 7.04
C PHE A 103 -2.40 0.77 7.72
N TYR A 104 -3.55 1.07 7.13
CA TYR A 104 -4.85 0.65 7.64
C TYR A 104 -5.58 -0.17 6.59
N ASN A 105 -5.96 -1.39 6.97
CA ASN A 105 -6.80 -2.27 6.16
C ASN A 105 -8.26 -1.97 6.48
N LEU A 106 -9.01 -1.61 5.44
CA LEU A 106 -10.40 -1.20 5.50
C LEU A 106 -11.23 -2.08 4.57
N THR A 107 -12.38 -2.53 5.05
CA THR A 107 -13.45 -3.07 4.22
C THR A 107 -13.98 -2.01 3.26
N ARG A 108 -14.79 -2.42 2.28
CA ARG A 108 -15.50 -1.50 1.39
C ARG A 108 -16.28 -0.43 2.15
N GLY A 109 -17.02 -0.83 3.18
CA GLY A 109 -17.85 0.08 3.98
C GLY A 109 -17.01 1.11 4.74
N GLU A 110 -15.93 0.67 5.39
CA GLU A 110 -15.07 1.55 6.19
C GLU A 110 -14.30 2.53 5.31
N TYR A 111 -13.88 2.08 4.12
CA TYR A 111 -13.27 2.94 3.10
C TYR A 111 -14.27 4.00 2.59
N LYS A 112 -15.55 3.63 2.41
CA LYS A 112 -16.61 4.58 2.08
C LYS A 112 -16.90 5.55 3.21
N ALA A 113 -16.87 5.11 4.46
CA ALA A 113 -17.00 6.03 5.60
C ALA A 113 -15.86 7.06 5.61
N LEU A 114 -14.60 6.62 5.43
CA LEU A 114 -13.44 7.51 5.31
C LEU A 114 -13.61 8.53 4.18
N ASP A 115 -14.15 8.12 3.03
CA ASP A 115 -14.37 9.03 1.90
C ASP A 115 -15.41 10.13 2.21
N HIS A 116 -16.46 9.81 2.96
CA HIS A 116 -17.48 10.78 3.38
C HIS A 116 -16.89 11.78 4.35
N PHE A 117 -16.10 11.34 5.34
CA PHE A 117 -15.45 12.25 6.28
C PHE A 117 -14.42 13.16 5.60
N ASN A 118 -13.64 12.64 4.65
CA ASN A 118 -12.68 13.44 3.89
C ASN A 118 -13.35 14.55 3.07
N VAL A 119 -14.51 14.27 2.47
CA VAL A 119 -15.21 15.20 1.58
C VAL A 119 -16.15 16.15 2.33
N LEU A 120 -16.84 15.66 3.35
CA LEU A 120 -17.96 16.36 4.00
C LEU A 120 -17.66 16.86 5.41
N GLY A 121 -16.57 16.37 6.03
CA GLY A 121 -16.26 16.60 7.44
C GLY A 121 -17.06 15.70 8.39
N GLU A 122 -16.78 15.81 9.69
CA GLU A 122 -17.31 14.90 10.72
C GLU A 122 -18.84 14.88 10.77
N GLN A 123 -19.47 16.02 11.08
CA GLN A 123 -20.92 16.08 11.32
C GLN A 123 -21.72 15.65 10.07
N LYS A 124 -21.46 16.26 8.92
CA LYS A 124 -22.21 15.98 7.68
C LYS A 124 -21.91 14.58 7.14
N GLY A 125 -20.67 14.09 7.27
CA GLY A 125 -20.30 12.74 6.89
C GLY A 125 -21.04 11.69 7.72
N GLU A 126 -21.02 11.85 9.04
CA GLU A 126 -21.70 10.95 9.98
C GLU A 126 -23.22 10.94 9.77
N ASP A 127 -23.86 12.11 9.60
CA ASP A 127 -25.29 12.22 9.33
C ASP A 127 -25.72 11.46 8.07
N ILE A 128 -24.95 11.58 6.99
CA ILE A 128 -25.25 10.91 5.71
C ILE A 128 -25.07 9.41 5.83
N LEU A 129 -23.99 8.95 6.46
CA LEU A 129 -23.73 7.52 6.65
C LEU A 129 -24.80 6.85 7.52
N ASN A 130 -25.20 7.51 8.61
CA ASN A 130 -26.29 7.04 9.47
C ASN A 130 -27.62 6.96 8.71
N LYS A 131 -27.98 8.00 7.95
CA LYS A 131 -29.21 8.00 7.12
C LYS A 131 -29.18 6.94 6.02
N ALA A 132 -27.99 6.62 5.49
CA ALA A 132 -27.79 5.56 4.51
C ALA A 132 -27.79 4.15 5.13
N GLY A 133 -27.92 4.02 6.45
CA GLY A 133 -28.00 2.73 7.14
C GLY A 133 -26.67 2.00 7.26
N TYR A 134 -25.54 2.71 7.24
CA TYR A 134 -24.24 2.11 7.51
C TYR A 134 -24.17 1.60 8.96
N ASP A 135 -23.52 0.46 9.15
CA ASP A 135 -23.26 -0.08 10.49
C ASP A 135 -22.39 0.89 11.31
N LYS A 136 -22.71 1.04 12.60
CA LYS A 136 -22.02 2.00 13.47
C LYS A 136 -20.53 1.70 13.60
N ALA A 137 -20.11 0.43 13.66
CA ALA A 137 -18.70 0.07 13.71
C ALA A 137 -17.96 0.46 12.43
N VAL A 138 -18.65 0.35 11.27
CA VAL A 138 -18.09 0.77 9.98
C VAL A 138 -17.86 2.28 9.94
N ILE A 139 -18.82 3.06 10.43
CA ILE A 139 -18.72 4.53 10.53
C ILE A 139 -17.56 4.91 11.46
N GLU A 140 -17.53 4.34 12.67
CA GLU A 140 -16.49 4.62 13.67
C GLU A 140 -15.10 4.29 13.15
N LYS A 141 -14.92 3.18 12.44
CA LYS A 141 -13.61 2.83 11.89
C LYS A 141 -13.14 3.83 10.84
N GLY A 142 -14.01 4.23 9.92
CA GLY A 142 -13.68 5.29 8.95
C GLY A 142 -13.34 6.63 9.63
N LYS A 143 -14.10 6.98 10.67
CA LYS A 143 -13.94 8.20 11.47
C LYS A 143 -12.63 8.22 12.25
N GLU A 144 -12.25 7.10 12.86
CA GLU A 144 -10.98 6.92 13.58
C GLU A 144 -9.80 7.25 12.66
N ILE A 145 -9.76 6.63 11.47
CA ILE A 145 -8.68 6.86 10.52
C ILE A 145 -8.69 8.31 10.03
N TRP A 146 -9.86 8.87 9.75
CA TRP A 146 -9.99 10.27 9.37
C TRP A 146 -9.40 11.21 10.43
N LYS A 147 -9.71 11.02 11.72
CA LYS A 147 -9.16 11.82 12.83
C LYS A 147 -7.64 11.71 12.94
N ILE A 148 -7.08 10.52 12.70
CA ILE A 148 -5.63 10.31 12.73
C ILE A 148 -4.92 11.07 11.59
N VAL A 149 -5.55 11.18 10.43
CA VAL A 149 -4.91 11.77 9.23
C VAL A 149 -5.30 13.22 8.97
N LYS A 150 -6.31 13.75 9.66
CA LYS A 150 -6.68 15.17 9.59
C LYS A 150 -5.68 16.05 10.29
#